data_AF-A0A0D6LBX4-F1
#
_entry.id   AF-A0A0D6LBX4-F1
#
_cell.length_a   1.000
_cell.length_b   1.000
_cell.length_c   1.000
_cell.angle_alpha   90.00
_cell.angle_beta   90.00
_cell.angle_gamma   90.00
#
_symmetry.space_group_name_H-M   'P 1'
#
loop_
_entity.id
_entity.type
_entity.pdbx_description
1 polymer ?
#
loop_
_entity_poly.entity_id
_entity_poly.type
_entity_poly.pdbx_seq_one_letter_code
_entity_poly.pdbx_strand_id
1 'polypeptide(L)'
;LTNNCINHFLVCAQLIEGAKNENLVVKGPIRLPTKVLRITTRKTPCGEGSKTWDRFQMRIHKRLINLHTPADLLRQITSISIEPGVNVEVTQAN
;
A
#
# COMPACT_ATOMS: atom_id res chain seq x y z
N LEU A 1 -2.62 -1.78 1.55
CA LEU A 1 -1.74 -2.81 0.95
C LEU A 1 -1.96 -2.83 -0.54
N THR A 2 -0.91 -2.83 -1.36
CA THR A 2 -1.02 -2.93 -2.81
C THR A 2 0.26 -3.46 -3.44
N ASN A 3 0.09 -4.15 -4.58
CA ASN A 3 1.18 -4.61 -5.43
C ASN A 3 1.58 -3.57 -6.51
N ASN A 4 0.84 -2.46 -6.62
CA ASN A 4 1.12 -1.37 -7.56
C ASN A 4 1.64 -0.13 -6.81
N CYS A 5 2.91 0.23 -7.04
CA CYS A 5 3.57 1.39 -6.43
C CYS A 5 2.98 2.73 -6.84
N ILE A 6 2.55 2.87 -8.08
CA ILE A 6 2.12 4.15 -8.68
C ILE A 6 0.79 4.55 -8.06
N ASN A 7 -0.17 3.64 -8.08
CA ASN A 7 -1.49 3.86 -7.45
C ASN A 7 -1.33 4.14 -5.94
N HIS A 8 -0.41 3.44 -5.26
CA HIS A 8 -0.11 3.72 -3.85
C HIS A 8 0.36 5.18 -3.64
N PHE A 9 1.21 5.70 -4.52
CA PHE A 9 1.75 7.04 -4.40
C PHE A 9 0.67 8.11 -4.63
N LEU A 10 -0.15 7.94 -5.66
CA LEU A 10 -1.23 8.86 -6.00
C LEU A 10 -2.26 8.96 -4.86
N VAL A 11 -2.72 7.82 -4.33
CA VAL A 11 -3.67 7.79 -3.20
C VAL A 11 -3.09 8.46 -1.95
N CYS A 12 -1.80 8.25 -1.65
CA CYS A 12 -1.17 8.95 -0.53
C CYS A 12 -1.12 10.47 -0.73
N ALA A 13 -0.85 10.94 -1.95
CA ALA A 13 -0.81 12.37 -2.23
C ALA A 13 -2.20 13.01 -2.04
N GLN A 14 -3.24 12.38 -2.58
CA GLN A 14 -4.63 12.83 -2.43
C GLN A 14 -5.09 12.83 -0.97
N LEU A 15 -4.74 11.81 -0.18
CA LEU A 15 -5.09 11.76 1.24
C LEU A 15 -4.41 12.88 2.05
N ILE A 16 -3.16 13.20 1.72
CA ILE A 16 -2.43 14.30 2.39
C ILE A 16 -3.03 15.65 1.99
N GLU A 17 -3.42 15.81 0.73
CA GLU A 17 -4.07 17.03 0.25
C GLU A 17 -5.45 17.23 0.91
N GLY A 18 -6.28 16.17 0.98
CA GLY A 18 -7.55 16.21 1.69
C GLY A 18 -7.39 16.59 3.16
N ALA A 19 -6.41 16.01 3.85
CA ALA A 19 -6.13 16.35 5.24
C ALA A 19 -5.60 17.79 5.43
N LYS A 20 -4.86 18.33 4.45
CA LYS A 20 -4.41 19.73 4.47
C LYS A 20 -5.57 20.72 4.26
N ASN A 21 -6.52 20.38 3.39
CA ASN A 21 -7.70 21.22 3.14
C ASN A 21 -8.56 21.39 4.40
N GLU A 22 -8.59 20.37 5.26
CA GLU A 22 -9.28 20.39 6.56
C GLU A 22 -8.43 20.97 7.70
N ASN A 23 -7.24 21.54 7.41
CA ASN A 23 -6.30 22.10 8.40
C ASN A 23 -5.84 21.11 9.47
N LEU A 24 -5.68 19.84 9.12
CA LEU A 24 -5.26 18.79 10.04
C LEU A 24 -3.74 18.70 10.16
N VAL A 25 -3.25 18.41 11.36
CA VAL A 25 -1.82 18.12 11.57
C VAL A 25 -1.52 16.70 11.11
N VAL A 26 -0.83 16.59 9.97
CA VAL A 26 -0.46 15.31 9.36
C VAL A 26 1.00 14.99 9.67
N LYS A 27 1.25 13.82 10.26
CA LYS A 27 2.56 13.18 10.17
C LYS A 27 2.60 12.42 8.86
N GLY A 28 3.48 12.88 7.97
CA GLY A 28 3.55 12.47 6.56
C GLY A 28 3.67 10.95 6.35
N PRO A 29 3.57 10.50 5.09
CA PRO A 29 3.44 9.08 4.77
C PRO A 29 4.75 8.34 5.10
N ILE A 30 4.72 7.56 6.18
CA ILE A 30 5.83 6.72 6.62
C ILE A 30 5.84 5.50 5.71
N ARG A 31 6.93 5.30 4.97
CA ARG A 31 7.13 4.12 4.14
C ARG A 31 7.55 2.96 5.03
N LEU A 32 6.69 1.95 5.15
CA LEU A 32 7.06 0.72 5.83
C LEU A 32 7.90 -0.16 4.90
N PRO A 33 8.75 -1.04 5.45
CA PRO A 33 9.54 -1.97 4.66
C PRO A 33 8.65 -2.77 3.70
N THR A 34 9.05 -2.79 2.42
CA THR A 34 8.36 -3.54 1.39
C THR A 34 8.56 -5.02 1.61
N LYS A 35 7.48 -5.78 1.74
CA LYS A 35 7.55 -7.23 1.84
C LYS A 35 7.66 -7.80 0.42
N VAL A 36 8.73 -8.54 0.16
CA VAL A 36 8.95 -9.20 -1.13
C VAL A 36 8.67 -10.68 -0.96
N LEU A 37 7.54 -11.14 -1.51
CA LEU A 37 7.23 -12.55 -1.62
C LEU A 37 7.97 -13.08 -2.84
N ARG A 38 8.87 -14.04 -2.61
CA ARG A 38 9.71 -14.63 -3.64
C ARG A 38 9.32 -16.09 -3.82
N ILE A 39 8.94 -16.46 -5.03
CA ILE A 39 8.68 -17.85 -5.40
C ILE A 39 9.65 -18.20 -6.53
N THR A 40 10.46 -19.22 -6.31
CA THR A 40 11.38 -19.74 -7.32
C THR A 40 10.89 -21.10 -7.77
N THR A 41 10.42 -21.21 -9.01
CA THR A 41 9.96 -22.46 -9.60
C THR A 41 10.88 -22.89 -10.73
N ARG A 42 10.92 -24.19 -10.98
CA ARG A 42 11.57 -24.71 -12.19
C ARG A 42 10.71 -24.35 -13.40
N LYS A 43 11.34 -23.98 -14.51
CA LYS A 43 10.61 -23.72 -15.77
C LYS A 43 9.95 -24.99 -16.30
N THR A 44 10.69 -26.10 -16.26
CA THR A 44 10.22 -27.37 -16.79
C THR A 44 9.29 -28.08 -15.81
N PRO A 45 8.13 -28.60 -16.26
CA PRO A 45 7.23 -29.38 -15.42
C PRO A 45 7.74 -30.82 -15.17
N CYS A 46 8.42 -31.44 -16.15
CA CYS A 46 8.76 -32.88 -16.12
C CYS A 46 10.12 -33.20 -15.48
N GLY A 47 10.88 -32.19 -15.04
CA GLY A 47 12.19 -32.43 -14.42
C GLY A 47 13.35 -32.75 -15.38
N GLU A 48 13.09 -32.88 -16.69
CA GLU A 48 14.11 -33.11 -17.72
C GLU A 48 14.64 -31.81 -18.35
N GLY A 49 15.79 -31.90 -19.02
CA GLY A 49 16.45 -30.77 -19.71
C GLY A 49 17.22 -29.80 -18.78
N SER A 50 17.61 -28.64 -19.32
CA SER A 50 18.50 -27.68 -18.66
C SER A 50 17.92 -27.11 -17.35
N LYS A 51 18.76 -27.00 -16.32
CA LYS A 51 18.40 -26.47 -14.99
C LYS A 51 18.12 -24.97 -15.04
N THR A 52 16.92 -24.62 -15.50
CA THR A 52 16.44 -23.24 -15.60
C THR A 52 15.36 -22.96 -14.57
N TRP A 53 15.41 -21.77 -13.97
CA TRP A 53 14.57 -21.38 -12.85
C TRP A 53 13.94 -20.01 -13.12
N ASP A 54 12.65 -19.89 -12.84
CA ASP A 54 11.96 -18.61 -12.80
C ASP A 54 11.96 -18.04 -11.38
N ARG A 55 12.04 -16.71 -11.30
CA ARG A 55 12.05 -15.97 -10.04
C ARG A 55 10.89 -15.00 -10.01
N PHE A 56 9.74 -15.48 -9.59
CA PHE A 56 8.56 -14.66 -9.41
C PHE A 56 8.70 -13.81 -8.15
N GLN A 57 8.39 -12.53 -8.25
CA GLN A 57 8.36 -11.59 -7.13
C GLN A 57 7.02 -10.88 -7.07
N MET A 58 6.40 -10.90 -5.90
CA MET A 58 5.31 -10.00 -5.56
C MET A 58 5.82 -9.03 -4.50
N ARG A 59 5.73 -7.73 -4.80
CA ARG A 59 6.19 -6.66 -3.90
C ARG A 59 4.98 -5.99 -3.28
N ILE A 60 4.83 -6.15 -1.98
CA ILE A 60 3.73 -5.54 -1.23
C ILE A 60 4.24 -4.25 -0.60
N HIS A 61 3.63 -3.14 -1.01
CA HIS A 61 3.92 -1.82 -0.50
C HIS A 61 2.90 -1.47 0.59
N LYS A 62 3.42 -1.11 1.78
CA LYS A 62 2.64 -0.61 2.92
C LYS A 62 3.17 0.76 3.31
N ARG A 63 2.28 1.71 3.55
CA ARG A 63 2.60 3.01 4.14
C ARG A 63 1.64 3.28 5.29
N LEU A 64 2.09 4.07 6.24
CA LEU A 64 1.33 4.54 7.40
C LEU A 64 1.20 6.06 7.30
N ILE A 65 -0.01 6.57 7.49
CA ILE A 65 -0.27 8.00 7.61
C ILE A 65 -0.86 8.20 9.01
N ASN A 66 -0.26 9.09 9.78
CA ASN A 66 -0.72 9.39 11.13
C ASN A 66 -1.40 10.76 11.12
N LEU A 67 -2.68 10.76 11.51
CA LEU A 67 -3.54 11.94 11.58
C LEU A 67 -3.99 12.10 13.04
N HIS A 68 -4.00 13.33 13.53
CA HIS A 68 -4.53 13.64 14.86
C HIS A 68 -5.93 14.25 14.71
N THR A 69 -6.96 13.40 14.67
CA THR A 69 -8.34 13.82 14.42
C THR A 69 -9.37 12.89 15.06
N PRO A 70 -10.60 13.40 15.29
CA PRO A 70 -11.73 12.56 15.65
C PRO A 70 -12.12 11.61 14.49
N ALA A 71 -12.76 10.49 14.84
CA ALA A 71 -13.10 9.41 13.92
C ALA A 71 -14.04 9.83 12.76
N ASP A 72 -14.88 10.83 12.98
CA ASP A 72 -15.90 11.23 12.02
C ASP A 72 -15.29 11.91 10.78
N LEU A 73 -14.33 12.82 10.99
CA LEU A 73 -13.58 13.47 9.91
C LEU A 73 -12.70 12.45 9.15
N LEU A 74 -12.13 11.46 9.85
CA LEU A 74 -11.34 10.40 9.21
C LEU A 74 -12.15 9.57 8.21
N ARG A 75 -13.41 9.26 8.52
CA ARG A 75 -14.30 8.52 7.61
C ARG A 75 -14.63 9.32 6.36
N GLN A 76 -14.82 10.62 6.50
CA GLN A 76 -15.12 11.52 5.38
C GLN A 76 -13.95 11.56 4.39
N ILE A 77 -12.72 11.81 4.87
CA ILE A 77 -11.52 11.86 4.03
C ILE A 77 -11.24 10.51 3.35
N THR A 78 -11.40 9.40 4.07
CA THR A 78 -11.07 8.06 3.54
C THR A 78 -12.07 7.54 2.52
N SER A 79 -13.32 8.01 2.56
CA SER A 79 -14.35 7.60 1.60
C SER A 79 -14.11 8.07 0.16
N ILE A 80 -13.36 9.16 -0.02
CA ILE A 80 -13.18 9.83 -1.33
C ILE A 80 -12.14 9.11 -2.21
N SER A 81 -11.23 8.32 -1.62
CA SER A 81 -9.99 7.88 -2.30
C SER A 81 -9.86 6.37 -2.52
N ILE A 82 -10.96 5.62 -2.61
CA ILE A 82 -10.90 4.16 -2.80
C ILE A 82 -10.56 3.84 -4.26
N GLU A 83 -9.29 3.96 -4.61
CA GLU A 83 -8.74 3.53 -5.90
C GLU A 83 -8.71 1.99 -5.98
N PRO A 84 -9.09 1.37 -7.13
CA PRO A 84 -9.03 -0.06 -7.29
C PRO A 84 -7.60 -0.60 -7.09
N GLY A 85 -7.47 -1.62 -6.23
CA GLY A 85 -6.18 -2.28 -5.94
C GLY A 85 -5.38 -1.66 -4.79
N VAL A 86 -5.93 -0.70 -4.05
CA VAL A 86 -5.36 -0.19 -2.79
C VAL A 86 -6.29 -0.57 -1.63
N ASN A 87 -5.83 -1.46 -0.75
CA ASN A 87 -6.56 -1.75 0.49
C ASN A 87 -6.17 -0.74 1.58
N VAL A 88 -7.14 -0.04 2.16
CA VAL A 88 -6.95 0.96 3.22
C VAL A 88 -7.56 0.44 4.52
N GLU A 89 -6.77 0.41 5.58
CA GLU A 89 -7.21 0.04 6.92
C GLU A 89 -7.07 1.25 7.84
N VAL A 90 -8.10 1.54 8.63
CA VAL A 90 -8.11 2.63 9.61
C VAL A 90 -8.02 2.02 11.00
N THR A 91 -7.08 2.50 11.81
CA THR A 91 -6.92 2.08 13.21
C THR A 91 -6.96 3.32 14.09
N GLN A 92 -7.91 3.36 15.03
CA GLN A 92 -8.01 4.41 16.03
C GLN A 92 -7.34 3.95 17.30
N ALA A 93 -6.34 4.70 17.76
CA ALA A 93 -5.79 4.56 19.11
C ALA A 93 -6.45 5.66 19.97
N ASN A 94 -7.10 5.27 21.05
CA ASN A 94 -7.68 6.19 22.05
C ASN A 94 -6.59 6.70 22.99
#